data_AF-A0A421B0K0-F1
#
_entry.id   AF-A0A421B0K0-F1
#
_cell.length_a   1.000
_cell.length_b   1.000
_cell.length_c   1.000
_cell.angle_alpha   90.00
_cell.angle_beta   90.00
_cell.angle_gamma   90.00
#
_symmetry.space_group_name_H-M   'P 1'
#
loop_
_entity.id
_entity.type
_entity.pdbx_description
1 polymer ?
#
loop_
_entity_poly.entity_id
_entity_poly.type
_entity_poly.pdbx_seq_one_letter_code
_entity_poly.pdbx_strand_id
1 'polypeptide(L)'
;MAPDVGGVIPQEFSRTVRAIQCGQSVDWGFPGAGARWVDTAFMVLRLIEAGHTPGEAEGWARARSTFAGVDERGLTAWAVYVAGLWTHIAVSNGQGSSRRARLARDYARWRLERV
;
A
#
# COMPACT_ATOMS: atom_id res chain seq x y z
N MET A 1 -6.80 26.38 -27.23
CA MET A 1 -5.91 26.80 -26.14
C MET A 1 -6.43 26.13 -24.87
N ALA A 2 -5.87 24.96 -24.56
CA ALA A 2 -6.14 24.18 -23.34
C ALA A 2 -4.83 24.15 -22.53
N PRO A 3 -4.86 24.21 -21.19
CA PRO A 3 -3.64 24.23 -20.42
C PRO A 3 -3.01 22.83 -20.38
N ASP A 4 -1.76 22.82 -20.79
CA ASP A 4 -0.72 21.87 -20.42
C ASP A 4 -0.72 21.65 -18.90
N VAL A 5 -0.97 20.40 -18.49
CA VAL A 5 -0.75 19.91 -17.12
C VAL A 5 0.39 18.90 -17.11
N GLY A 6 1.56 19.33 -17.56
CA GLY A 6 2.85 18.66 -17.39
C GLY A 6 3.31 18.69 -15.95
N GLY A 7 2.66 17.89 -15.10
CA GLY A 7 3.14 17.55 -13.76
C GLY A 7 4.16 16.41 -13.86
N VAL A 8 5.45 16.77 -13.92
CA VAL A 8 6.57 15.83 -13.92
C VAL A 8 6.53 14.96 -12.66
N ILE A 9 6.24 13.67 -12.82
CA ILE A 9 6.49 12.68 -11.77
C ILE A 9 8.02 12.68 -11.53
N PRO A 10 8.50 12.86 -10.28
CA PRO A 10 9.93 12.82 -9.99
C PRO A 10 10.55 11.52 -10.52
N GLN A 11 11.67 11.64 -11.24
CA GLN A 11 12.38 10.52 -11.92
C GLN A 11 12.76 9.36 -10.97
N GLU A 12 12.80 9.60 -9.66
CA GLU A 12 13.03 8.60 -8.63
C GLU A 12 11.89 7.58 -8.51
N PHE A 13 10.65 7.96 -8.88
CA PHE A 13 9.47 7.08 -8.89
C PHE A 13 9.59 5.93 -9.91
N SER A 14 10.38 6.15 -10.98
CA SER A 14 10.51 5.24 -12.12
C SER A 14 11.44 4.04 -11.84
N ARG A 15 12.39 4.17 -10.90
CA ARG A 15 13.37 3.08 -10.63
C ARG A 15 12.79 1.96 -9.77
N THR A 16 11.92 2.28 -8.81
CA THR A 16 11.33 1.27 -7.91
C THR A 16 10.33 0.36 -8.63
N VAL A 17 9.68 0.85 -9.69
CA VAL A 17 8.68 0.09 -10.47
C VAL A 17 9.30 -0.67 -11.65
N ARG A 18 10.48 -0.27 -12.16
CA ARG A 18 11.15 -0.91 -13.32
C ARG A 18 11.83 -2.27 -13.04
N ALA A 19 11.85 -2.74 -11.79
CA ALA A 19 12.38 -4.06 -11.47
C ALA A 19 11.41 -5.21 -11.80
N ILE A 20 10.15 -4.92 -12.19
CA ILE A 20 9.15 -5.93 -12.62
C ILE A 20 9.24 -6.13 -14.15
N GLN A 21 10.45 -6.29 -14.68
CA GLN A 21 10.62 -6.59 -16.10
C GLN A 21 11.79 -7.53 -16.36
N CYS A 22 11.70 -8.71 -15.75
CA CYS A 22 12.38 -9.91 -16.23
C CYS A 22 11.70 -11.15 -15.60
N GLY A 23 10.64 -11.68 -16.23
CA GLY A 23 10.15 -13.08 -16.18
C GLY A 23 10.00 -13.86 -14.86
N GLN A 24 10.36 -13.34 -13.68
CA GLN A 24 10.35 -14.02 -12.41
C GLN A 24 9.68 -13.09 -11.43
N SER A 25 8.40 -13.32 -11.18
CA SER A 25 7.72 -12.57 -10.15
C SER A 25 8.18 -13.11 -8.80
N VAL A 26 8.99 -12.32 -8.12
CA VAL A 26 9.48 -12.59 -6.77
C VAL A 26 8.41 -12.12 -5.78
N ASP A 27 8.27 -12.81 -4.63
CA ASP A 27 7.33 -12.47 -3.53
C ASP A 27 5.86 -12.97 -3.68
N TRP A 28 5.59 -14.01 -4.49
CA TRP A 28 4.29 -14.74 -4.50
C TRP A 28 4.13 -15.76 -3.36
N GLY A 29 4.69 -15.51 -2.18
CA GLY A 29 4.57 -16.46 -1.07
C GLY A 29 3.13 -16.61 -0.53
N PHE A 30 2.25 -15.63 -0.82
CA PHE A 30 0.89 -15.53 -0.28
C PHE A 30 -0.15 -14.99 -1.28
N PRO A 31 -0.36 -15.63 -2.44
CA PRO A 31 -1.46 -15.25 -3.33
C PRO A 31 -2.81 -15.57 -2.67
N GLY A 32 -3.80 -14.71 -2.88
CA GLY A 32 -5.15 -14.92 -2.37
C GLY A 32 -6.19 -14.19 -3.21
N ALA A 33 -7.43 -14.69 -3.21
CA ALA A 33 -8.54 -13.96 -3.78
C ALA A 33 -8.86 -12.74 -2.88
N GLY A 34 -9.02 -11.58 -3.50
CA GLY A 34 -9.33 -10.34 -2.80
C GLY A 34 -10.11 -9.38 -3.69
N ALA A 35 -10.61 -8.30 -3.09
CA ALA A 35 -11.20 -7.23 -3.88
C ALA A 35 -10.14 -6.62 -4.81
N ARG A 36 -10.56 -6.18 -6.00
CA ARG A 36 -9.68 -5.64 -7.06
C ARG A 36 -8.73 -4.52 -6.59
N TRP A 37 -9.08 -3.82 -5.52
CA TRP A 37 -8.30 -2.73 -4.95
C TRP A 37 -7.21 -3.18 -3.97
N VAL A 38 -7.24 -4.44 -3.49
CA VAL A 38 -6.35 -4.94 -2.41
C VAL A 38 -4.88 -4.85 -2.78
N ASP A 39 -4.51 -5.22 -4.01
CA ASP A 39 -3.12 -5.11 -4.46
C ASP A 39 -2.62 -3.66 -4.45
N THR A 40 -3.51 -2.73 -4.82
CA THR A 40 -3.21 -1.29 -4.75
C THR A 40 -3.14 -0.80 -3.31
N ALA A 41 -3.93 -1.35 -2.38
CA ALA A 41 -3.83 -1.05 -0.96
C ALA A 41 -2.50 -1.51 -0.37
N PHE A 42 -1.98 -2.68 -0.78
CA PHE A 42 -0.64 -3.10 -0.39
C PHE A 42 0.44 -2.16 -0.93
N MET A 43 0.25 -1.54 -2.11
CA MET A 43 1.15 -0.50 -2.59
C MET A 43 1.16 0.76 -1.73
N VAL A 44 0.04 1.13 -1.10
CA VAL A 44 0.02 2.23 -0.11
C VAL A 44 1.00 1.94 1.03
N LEU A 45 0.98 0.72 1.58
CA LEU A 45 1.91 0.33 2.65
C LEU A 45 3.37 0.35 2.18
N ARG A 46 3.66 -0.06 0.94
CA ARG A 46 5.02 -0.02 0.38
C ARG A 46 5.50 1.43 0.13
N LEU A 47 4.62 2.34 -0.27
CA LEU A 47 4.95 3.75 -0.42
C LEU A 47 5.23 4.42 0.93
N ILE A 48 4.45 4.09 1.96
CA ILE A 48 4.72 4.55 3.33
C ILE A 48 6.07 4.01 3.80
N GLU A 49 6.36 2.74 3.51
CA GLU A 49 7.66 2.13 3.85
C GLU A 49 8.84 2.83 3.16
N ALA A 50 8.61 3.38 1.96
CA ALA A 50 9.56 4.17 1.20
C ALA A 50 9.68 5.64 1.65
N GLY A 51 8.87 6.07 2.64
CA GLY A 51 8.96 7.41 3.25
C GLY A 51 7.84 8.38 2.88
N HIS A 52 6.86 7.98 2.07
CA HIS A 52 5.70 8.82 1.79
C HIS A 52 4.75 8.87 2.99
N THR A 53 4.02 9.99 3.14
CA THR A 53 2.95 10.07 4.15
C THR A 53 1.76 9.20 3.74
N PRO A 54 0.92 8.75 4.69
CA PRO A 54 -0.31 8.01 4.36
C PRO A 54 -1.25 8.74 3.39
N GLY A 55 -1.35 10.07 3.51
CA GLY A 55 -2.17 10.89 2.63
C GLY A 55 -1.65 10.95 1.19
N GLU A 56 -0.35 11.11 1.00
CA GLU A 56 0.27 11.08 -0.33
C GLU A 56 0.14 9.70 -0.99
N ALA A 57 0.37 8.64 -0.21
CA ALA A 57 0.27 7.27 -0.68
C ALA A 57 -1.16 6.90 -1.10
N GLU A 58 -2.17 7.30 -0.31
CA GLU A 58 -3.57 7.12 -0.70
C GLU A 58 -3.98 8.01 -1.88
N GLY A 59 -3.49 9.24 -1.96
CA GLY A 59 -3.76 10.13 -3.09
C GLY A 59 -3.28 9.50 -4.41
N TRP A 60 -2.07 8.93 -4.41
CA TRP A 60 -1.55 8.16 -5.52
C TRP A 60 -2.38 6.89 -5.82
N ALA A 61 -2.90 6.22 -4.79
CA ALA A 61 -3.71 5.03 -4.96
C ALA A 61 -5.06 5.37 -5.62
N ARG A 62 -5.71 6.44 -5.18
CA ARG A 62 -7.01 6.90 -5.72
C ARG A 62 -6.94 7.34 -7.19
N ALA A 63 -5.76 7.70 -7.69
CA ALA A 63 -5.55 7.93 -9.11
C ALA A 63 -5.60 6.65 -9.96
N ARG A 64 -5.63 5.45 -9.36
CA ARG A 64 -5.70 4.16 -10.07
C ARG A 64 -7.13 3.69 -10.22
N SER A 65 -7.47 3.24 -11.42
CA SER A 65 -8.79 2.67 -11.73
C SER A 65 -9.14 1.44 -10.89
N THR A 66 -8.15 0.70 -10.38
CA THR A 66 -8.30 -0.46 -9.48
C THR A 66 -8.76 -0.08 -8.08
N PHE A 67 -8.45 1.14 -7.63
CA PHE A 67 -8.70 1.64 -6.29
C PHE A 67 -9.79 2.72 -6.25
N ALA A 68 -10.17 3.25 -7.42
CA ALA A 68 -11.29 4.17 -7.57
C ALA A 68 -12.57 3.55 -7.01
N GLY A 69 -13.26 4.30 -6.14
CA GLY A 69 -14.51 3.88 -5.52
C GLY A 69 -14.36 2.88 -4.37
N VAL A 70 -13.16 2.70 -3.81
CA VAL A 70 -13.01 1.93 -2.56
C VAL A 70 -13.84 2.59 -1.45
N ASP A 71 -14.65 1.78 -0.76
CA ASP A 71 -15.40 2.24 0.41
C ASP A 71 -14.44 2.56 1.55
N GLU A 72 -14.59 3.73 2.18
CA GLU A 72 -13.69 4.18 3.26
C GLU A 72 -13.76 3.26 4.48
N ARG A 73 -14.94 2.74 4.81
CA ARG A 73 -15.07 1.80 5.93
C ARG A 73 -14.40 0.48 5.60
N GLY A 74 -14.58 -0.03 4.38
CA GLY A 74 -13.92 -1.23 3.87
C GLY A 74 -12.39 -1.10 3.87
N LEU A 75 -11.85 0.04 3.44
CA LEU A 75 -10.41 0.29 3.45
C LEU A 75 -9.85 0.42 4.87
N THR A 76 -10.58 1.05 5.80
CA THR A 76 -10.19 1.09 7.21
C THR A 76 -10.25 -0.30 7.85
N ALA A 77 -11.30 -1.09 7.59
CA ALA A 77 -11.41 -2.46 8.09
C ALA A 77 -10.27 -3.35 7.57
N TRP A 78 -9.92 -3.21 6.29
CA TRP A 78 -8.76 -3.89 5.72
C TRP A 78 -7.44 -3.45 6.37
N ALA A 79 -7.24 -2.15 6.62
CA ALA A 79 -6.04 -1.66 7.30
C ALA A 79 -5.89 -2.27 8.69
N VAL A 80 -6.97 -2.34 9.46
CA VAL A 80 -7.01 -2.99 10.79
C VAL A 80 -6.71 -4.49 10.67
N TYR A 81 -7.32 -5.18 9.69
CA TYR A 81 -7.06 -6.59 9.44
C TYR A 81 -5.57 -6.86 9.13
N VAL A 82 -4.97 -6.09 8.22
CA VAL A 82 -3.56 -6.26 7.83
C VAL A 82 -2.62 -5.94 8.99
N ALA A 83 -2.95 -4.96 9.83
CA ALA A 83 -2.22 -4.67 11.06
C ALA A 83 -2.23 -5.86 12.04
N GLY A 84 -3.40 -6.50 12.21
CA GLY A 84 -3.55 -7.71 13.02
C GLY A 84 -2.76 -8.90 12.44
N LEU A 85 -2.89 -9.15 11.14
CA LEU A 85 -2.18 -10.21 10.42
C LEU A 85 -0.67 -10.11 10.59
N TRP A 86 -0.08 -8.94 10.31
CA TRP A 86 1.37 -8.77 10.44
C TRP A 86 1.85 -8.81 11.89
N THR A 87 1.03 -8.34 12.83
CA THR A 87 1.32 -8.48 14.26
C THR A 87 1.37 -9.95 14.67
N HIS A 88 0.41 -10.76 14.23
CA HIS A 88 0.39 -12.20 14.49
C HIS A 88 1.62 -12.90 13.91
N ILE A 89 1.96 -12.60 12.64
CA ILE A 89 3.15 -13.17 11.98
C ILE A 89 4.44 -12.78 12.72
N ALA A 90 4.56 -11.52 13.19
CA ALA A 90 5.73 -11.04 13.92
C ALA A 90 5.93 -11.73 15.26
N VAL A 91 4.85 -12.04 15.96
CA VAL A 91 4.93 -12.75 17.24
C VAL A 91 5.15 -14.26 17.03
N SER A 92 4.61 -14.84 15.95
CA SER A 92 4.62 -16.30 15.73
C SER A 92 5.86 -16.81 14.99
N ASN A 93 6.42 -16.01 14.05
CA ASN A 93 7.48 -16.46 13.12
C ASN A 93 8.84 -15.74 13.33
N GLY A 94 8.97 -14.87 14.34
CA GLY A 94 10.24 -14.18 14.68
C GLY A 94 10.45 -12.80 14.02
N GLN A 95 11.69 -12.28 14.12
CA GLN A 95 12.02 -10.84 13.96
C GLN A 95 11.78 -10.24 12.56
N GLY A 96 11.68 -11.05 11.50
CA GLY A 96 11.65 -10.58 10.10
C GLY A 96 10.41 -9.77 9.70
N SER A 97 9.35 -9.76 10.50
CA SER A 97 8.09 -9.07 10.18
C SER A 97 7.71 -7.95 11.16
N SER A 98 8.51 -7.70 12.21
CA SER A 98 8.25 -6.64 13.20
C SER A 98 8.17 -5.24 12.58
N ARG A 99 8.95 -4.96 11.53
CA ARG A 99 8.87 -3.69 10.77
C ARG A 99 7.52 -3.55 10.08
N ARG A 100 7.06 -4.60 9.38
CA ARG A 100 5.77 -4.63 8.68
C ARG A 100 4.60 -4.50 9.66
N ALA A 101 4.69 -5.16 10.81
CA ALA A 101 3.68 -5.06 11.87
C ALA A 101 3.57 -3.64 12.44
N ARG A 102 4.69 -2.94 12.67
CA ARG A 102 4.68 -1.53 13.09
C ARG A 102 4.05 -0.65 12.01
N LEU A 103 4.55 -0.73 10.79
CA LEU A 103 4.05 0.09 9.67
C LEU A 103 2.55 -0.09 9.45
N ALA A 104 2.06 -1.33 9.43
CA ALA A 104 0.64 -1.61 9.24
C ALA A 104 -0.23 -1.07 10.39
N ARG A 105 0.25 -1.15 11.65
CA ARG A 105 -0.44 -0.56 12.81
C ARG A 105 -0.47 0.95 12.77
N ASP A 106 0.62 1.60 12.36
CA ASP A 106 0.67 3.06 12.26
C ASP A 106 -0.28 3.56 11.17
N TYR A 107 -0.33 2.88 10.02
CA TYR A 107 -1.32 3.19 8.97
C TYR A 107 -2.76 2.96 9.44
N ALA A 108 -3.04 1.84 10.12
CA ALA A 108 -4.37 1.57 10.66
C ALA A 108 -4.80 2.62 11.70
N ARG A 109 -3.89 3.06 12.57
CA ARG A 109 -4.14 4.15 13.52
C ARG A 109 -4.50 5.43 12.79
N TRP A 110 -3.70 5.84 11.82
CA TRP A 110 -3.95 7.04 11.02
C TRP A 110 -5.32 6.99 10.31
N ARG A 111 -5.75 5.82 9.82
CA ARG A 111 -7.08 5.62 9.24
C ARG A 111 -8.20 5.77 10.27
N LEU A 112 -8.03 5.18 11.46
CA LEU A 112 -9.05 5.19 12.53
C LEU A 112 -9.29 6.60 13.08
N GLU A 113 -8.28 7.46 13.09
CA GLU A 113 -8.42 8.87 13.47
C GLU A 113 -9.26 9.71 12.49
N ARG A 114 -9.67 9.13 11.35
CA ARG A 114 -10.33 9.82 10.22
C ARG A 114 -11.72 9.26 9.88
N VAL A 115 -12.18 8.22 10.59
CA VAL A 115 -13.51 7.61 10.40
C VAL A 115 -14.53 8.22 11.34
#